data_AF-A0AAN8EWM9-F1
#
_entry.id   AF-A0AAN8EWM9-F1
#
_cell.length_a   1.000
_cell.length_b   1.000
_cell.length_c   1.000
_cell.angle_alpha   90.00
_cell.angle_beta   90.00
_cell.angle_gamma   90.00
#
_symmetry.space_group_name_H-M   'P 1'
#
loop_
_entity.id
_entity.type
_entity.pdbx_description
1 polymer ?
#
loop_
_entity_poly.entity_id
_entity_poly.type
_entity_poly.pdbx_seq_one_letter_code
_entity_poly.pdbx_strand_id
1 'polypeptide(L)'
;MGKARARARSLGVGDYSTDRSARTGDGVLAVLVHGDGAFTGQGIVWESISLSQVPHFRLGGSIHLITNNQVAFTAESHIGRSTIHCTGGFRMRKIQTVLRIIMDYPQTFFAMFISNLISNWLIT
;
A
#
# COMPACT_ATOMS: atom_id res chain seq x y z
N MET A 1 1.21 1.69 9.88
CA MET A 1 2.15 0.56 10.02
C MET A 1 2.37 0.14 11.48
N GLY A 2 2.96 0.96 12.35
CA GLY A 2 3.31 0.54 13.73
C GLY A 2 2.18 -0.11 14.54
N LYS A 3 0.95 0.43 14.47
CA LYS A 3 -0.23 -0.15 15.14
C LYS A 3 -0.58 -1.56 14.61
N ALA A 4 -0.47 -1.79 13.30
CA ALA A 4 -0.69 -3.11 12.72
C ALA A 4 0.38 -4.12 13.20
N ARG A 5 1.64 -3.67 13.34
CA ARG A 5 2.73 -4.50 13.90
C ARG A 5 2.44 -4.86 15.35
N ALA A 6 2.05 -3.88 16.15
CA ALA A 6 1.65 -4.10 17.54
C ALA A 6 0.46 -5.07 17.63
N ARG A 7 -0.52 -4.95 16.72
CA ARG A 7 -1.65 -5.89 16.65
C ARG A 7 -1.21 -7.30 16.29
N ALA A 8 -0.33 -7.48 15.32
CA ALA A 8 0.21 -8.80 14.96
C ALA A 8 0.93 -9.44 16.15
N ARG A 9 1.68 -8.63 16.93
CA ARG A 9 2.31 -9.09 18.18
C ARG A 9 1.30 -9.52 19.23
N SER A 10 0.27 -8.70 19.48
CA SER A 10 -0.78 -9.04 20.46
C SER A 10 -1.57 -10.28 20.10
N LEU A 11 -1.70 -10.59 18.80
CA LEU A 11 -2.38 -11.78 18.30
C LEU A 11 -1.46 -13.00 18.16
N GLY A 12 -0.14 -12.84 18.34
CA GLY A 12 0.82 -13.92 18.12
C GLY A 12 0.82 -14.45 16.69
N VAL A 13 0.64 -13.58 15.69
CA VAL A 13 0.58 -13.97 14.27
C VAL A 13 1.77 -13.42 13.48
N GLY A 14 2.02 -14.04 12.32
CA GLY A 14 3.17 -13.75 11.45
C GLY A 14 4.51 -13.90 12.17
N ASP A 15 5.33 -12.84 12.17
CA ASP A 15 6.67 -12.83 12.81
C ASP A 15 6.65 -13.17 14.32
N TYR A 16 5.49 -13.09 14.97
CA TYR A 16 5.33 -13.33 16.41
C TYR A 16 4.68 -14.68 16.73
N SER A 17 4.38 -15.49 15.71
CA SER A 17 3.79 -16.81 15.90
C SER A 17 4.82 -17.82 16.39
N THR A 18 4.37 -18.78 17.20
CA THR A 18 5.15 -19.97 17.57
C THR A 18 5.12 -21.04 16.47
N ASP A 19 4.17 -20.93 15.54
CA ASP A 19 4.08 -21.84 14.40
C ASP A 19 5.17 -21.52 13.37
N ARG A 20 5.95 -22.54 13.01
CA ARG A 20 7.01 -22.44 12.00
C ARG A 20 6.46 -22.23 10.59
N SER A 21 5.19 -22.52 10.35
CA SER A 21 4.53 -22.31 9.06
C SER A 21 4.06 -20.86 8.84
N ALA A 22 4.01 -20.06 9.92
CA ALA A 22 3.50 -18.70 9.87
C ALA A 22 4.38 -17.77 9.03
N ARG A 23 3.74 -16.87 8.29
CA ARG A 23 4.38 -15.92 7.39
C ARG A 23 4.10 -14.49 7.85
N THR A 24 5.05 -13.59 7.59
CA THR A 24 4.85 -12.17 7.86
C THR A 24 3.65 -11.65 7.08
N GLY A 25 2.69 -11.05 7.78
CA GLY A 25 1.44 -10.54 7.20
C GLY A 25 0.21 -11.38 7.51
N ASP A 26 0.39 -12.57 8.09
CA ASP A 26 -0.74 -13.40 8.51
C ASP A 26 -1.60 -12.69 9.56
N GLY A 27 -2.92 -12.74 9.37
CA GLY A 27 -3.93 -12.28 10.34
C GLY A 27 -4.07 -10.77 10.51
N VAL A 28 -3.14 -9.94 10.03
CA VAL A 28 -3.21 -8.47 10.16
C VAL A 28 -2.76 -7.76 8.89
N LEU A 29 -3.65 -6.94 8.34
CA LEU A 29 -3.39 -6.11 7.15
C LEU A 29 -3.39 -4.62 7.50
N ALA A 30 -2.42 -3.88 6.96
CA ALA A 30 -2.41 -2.42 7.01
C ALA A 30 -2.98 -1.83 5.71
N VAL A 31 -4.04 -1.04 5.84
CA VAL A 31 -4.61 -0.25 4.74
C VAL A 31 -4.32 1.22 5.02
N LEU A 32 -3.72 1.90 4.05
CA LEU A 32 -3.36 3.31 4.10
C LEU A 32 -4.06 4.05 2.96
N VAL A 33 -4.72 5.15 3.28
CA VAL A 33 -5.45 5.98 2.31
C VAL A 33 -4.73 7.30 2.16
N HIS A 34 -4.54 7.74 0.92
CA HIS A 34 -3.79 8.95 0.59
C HIS A 34 -4.50 9.76 -0.51
N GLY A 35 -4.39 11.08 -0.46
CA GLY A 35 -4.60 11.92 -1.65
C GLY A 35 -3.37 11.90 -2.56
N ASP A 36 -3.54 12.12 -3.87
CA ASP A 36 -2.44 12.06 -4.84
C ASP A 36 -1.32 13.06 -4.57
N GLY A 37 -1.64 14.31 -4.23
CA GLY A 37 -0.63 15.33 -3.92
C GLY A 37 0.14 15.05 -2.63
N ALA A 38 -0.56 14.62 -1.57
CA ALA A 38 0.08 14.26 -0.30
C ALA A 38 0.98 13.03 -0.47
N PHE A 39 0.55 12.08 -1.30
CA PHE A 39 1.31 10.86 -1.58
C PHE A 39 2.65 11.14 -2.29
N THR A 40 2.68 12.10 -3.22
CA THR A 40 3.92 12.46 -3.93
C THR A 40 4.78 13.45 -3.16
N GLY A 41 4.18 14.38 -2.41
CA GLY A 41 4.89 15.50 -1.79
C GLY A 41 5.42 15.23 -0.38
N GLN A 42 4.90 14.24 0.35
CA GLN A 42 5.28 14.00 1.74
C GLN A 42 6.40 12.96 1.87
N GLY A 43 7.53 13.34 2.45
CA GLY A 43 8.69 12.45 2.66
C GLY A 43 8.38 11.22 3.51
N ILE A 44 7.51 11.36 4.52
CA ILE A 44 7.12 10.27 5.43
C ILE A 44 6.44 9.10 4.71
N VAL A 45 5.82 9.34 3.54
CA VAL A 45 5.25 8.28 2.70
C VAL A 45 6.38 7.38 2.21
N TRP A 46 7.45 7.97 1.68
CA TRP A 46 8.62 7.25 1.17
C TRP A 46 9.45 6.59 2.28
N GLU A 47 9.56 7.23 3.44
CA GLU A 47 10.18 6.62 4.62
C GLU A 47 9.42 5.37 5.07
N SER A 48 8.08 5.48 5.18
CA SER A 48 7.21 4.35 5.56
C SER A 48 7.31 3.17 4.60
N ILE A 49 7.36 3.45 3.29
CA ILE A 49 7.54 2.42 2.25
C ILE A 49 8.92 1.78 2.36
N SER A 50 9.95 2.57 2.65
CA SER A 50 11.32 2.05 2.79
C SER A 50 11.45 1.09 3.98
N LEU A 51 10.59 1.23 5.00
CA LEU A 51 10.47 0.30 6.13
C LEU A 51 9.66 -0.97 5.83
N SER A 52 8.97 -1.06 4.69
CA SER A 52 8.01 -2.14 4.40
C SER A 52 8.60 -3.56 4.43
N GLN A 53 9.89 -3.71 4.12
CA GLN A 53 10.62 -4.99 4.10
C GLN A 53 11.68 -5.11 5.20
N VAL A 54 11.85 -4.07 6.03
CA VAL A 54 12.87 -4.06 7.08
C VAL A 54 12.45 -5.00 8.22
N PRO A 55 13.32 -5.92 8.70
CA PRO A 55 13.03 -6.74 9.86
C PRO A 55 12.57 -5.90 11.06
N HIS A 56 11.65 -6.43 11.86
CA HIS A 56 11.02 -5.73 12.99
C HIS A 56 10.10 -4.53 12.64
N PHE A 57 10.07 -4.07 11.39
CA PHE A 57 9.14 -3.03 10.90
C PHE A 57 8.14 -3.55 9.87
N ARG A 58 8.53 -4.56 9.08
CA ARG A 58 7.74 -5.17 8.02
C ARG A 58 6.39 -5.70 8.50
N LEU A 59 5.42 -5.77 7.60
CA LEU A 59 4.07 -6.27 7.90
C LEU A 59 3.58 -7.32 6.90
N GLY A 60 4.47 -7.85 6.06
CA GLY A 60 4.08 -8.73 4.94
C GLY A 60 3.50 -7.97 3.75
N GLY A 61 3.10 -6.72 3.95
CA GLY A 61 2.64 -5.82 2.92
C GLY A 61 1.68 -4.78 3.48
N SER A 62 1.32 -3.82 2.65
CA SER A 62 0.29 -2.83 2.95
C SER A 62 -0.45 -2.46 1.68
N ILE A 63 -1.75 -2.21 1.82
CA ILE A 63 -2.56 -1.68 0.73
C ILE A 63 -2.53 -0.17 0.81
N HIS A 64 -2.02 0.47 -0.23
CA HIS A 64 -2.07 1.92 -0.38
C HIS A 64 -3.18 2.28 -1.37
N LEU A 65 -4.28 2.83 -0.87
CA LEU A 65 -5.36 3.37 -1.68
C LEU A 65 -5.10 4.85 -1.91
N ILE A 66 -4.90 5.24 -3.16
CA ILE A 66 -4.62 6.64 -3.51
C ILE A 66 -5.85 7.20 -4.24
N THR A 67 -6.53 8.14 -3.60
CA THR A 67 -7.62 8.88 -4.21
C THR A 67 -7.02 9.94 -5.13
N ASN A 68 -6.95 9.62 -6.41
CA ASN A 68 -6.35 10.48 -7.44
C ASN A 68 -7.40 11.36 -8.10
N ASN A 69 -7.76 12.45 -7.43
CA ASN A 69 -8.65 13.51 -7.94
C ASN A 69 -7.90 14.55 -8.81
N GLN A 70 -6.61 14.35 -9.08
CA GLN A 70 -5.76 15.15 -9.98
C GLN A 70 -5.46 16.58 -9.51
N VAL A 71 -5.85 16.94 -8.28
CA VAL A 71 -5.64 18.28 -7.71
C VAL A 71 -5.37 18.20 -6.21
N ALA A 72 -4.32 18.91 -5.80
CA ALA A 72 -3.93 19.05 -4.40
C ALA A 72 -4.14 20.50 -3.96
N PHE A 73 -5.29 20.78 -3.35
CA PHE A 73 -5.74 22.15 -3.07
C PHE A 73 -5.86 22.97 -4.37
N THR A 74 -4.91 23.85 -4.67
CA THR A 74 -4.84 24.62 -5.93
C THR A 74 -3.77 24.09 -6.88
N ALA A 75 -2.96 23.12 -6.47
CA ALA A 75 -1.88 22.57 -7.26
C ALA A 75 -2.37 21.45 -8.17
N GLU A 76 -2.27 21.65 -9.48
CA GLU A 76 -2.55 20.61 -10.46
C GLU A 76 -1.48 19.51 -10.45
N SER A 77 -1.88 18.34 -10.94
CA SER A 77 -1.03 17.15 -10.95
C SER A 77 0.32 17.29 -11.69
N HIS A 78 0.46 18.23 -12.64
CA HIS A 78 1.70 18.42 -13.40
C HIS A 78 2.74 19.29 -12.68
N ILE A 79 2.31 20.11 -11.71
CA ILE A 79 3.21 20.91 -10.85
C ILE A 79 3.46 20.27 -9.49
N GLY A 80 2.56 19.39 -9.02
CA GLY A 80 2.65 18.74 -7.72
C GLY A 80 3.56 17.49 -7.65
N ARG A 81 4.14 17.05 -8.78
CA ARG A 81 5.00 15.85 -8.85
C ARG A 81 5.93 15.86 -10.05
N SER A 82 7.08 15.20 -9.92
CA SER A 82 8.08 15.04 -10.99
C SER A 82 7.92 13.76 -11.81
N THR A 83 6.78 13.07 -11.69
CA THR A 83 6.49 11.85 -12.44
C THR A 83 5.10 11.92 -13.06
N ILE A 84 4.88 11.18 -14.15
CA ILE A 84 3.61 11.20 -14.90
C ILE A 84 2.41 10.89 -13.99
N HIS A 85 2.59 10.00 -13.01
CA HIS A 85 1.51 9.53 -12.14
C HIS A 85 1.91 9.64 -10.68
N CYS A 86 0.94 9.79 -9.77
CA CYS A 86 1.21 9.79 -8.33
C CYS A 86 1.92 8.51 -7.84
N THR A 87 1.72 7.38 -8.54
CA THR A 87 2.40 6.11 -8.26
C THR A 87 3.73 5.94 -9.02
N GLY A 88 4.21 6.95 -9.74
CA GLY A 88 5.36 6.84 -10.65
C GLY A 88 6.64 6.35 -9.97
N GLY A 89 6.94 6.87 -8.77
CA GLY A 89 8.13 6.45 -8.01
C GLY A 89 8.10 4.97 -7.56
N PHE A 90 6.93 4.33 -7.52
CA PHE A 90 6.80 2.92 -7.15
C PHE A 90 7.25 1.99 -8.28
N ARG A 91 7.07 2.39 -9.54
CA ARG A 91 7.47 1.58 -10.69
C ARG A 91 8.99 1.34 -10.73
N MET A 92 9.76 2.22 -10.09
CA MET A 92 11.22 2.11 -9.93
C MET A 92 11.62 1.07 -8.86
N ARG A 93 10.72 0.74 -7.93
CA ARG A 93 10.95 -0.26 -6.89
C ARG A 93 10.19 -1.53 -7.26
N LYS A 94 10.90 -2.61 -7.64
CA LYS A 94 10.32 -3.96 -7.93
C LYS A 94 9.58 -4.63 -6.76
N ILE A 95 9.34 -3.90 -5.68
CA ILE A 95 8.82 -4.38 -4.39
C ILE A 95 7.28 -4.22 -4.34
N GLN A 96 6.69 -3.41 -5.24
CA GLN A 96 5.31 -2.97 -5.11
C GLN A 96 4.51 -3.09 -6.41
N THR A 97 3.38 -3.77 -6.33
CA THR A 97 2.41 -3.88 -7.42
C THR A 97 1.51 -2.64 -7.44
N VAL A 98 1.38 -2.00 -8.60
CA VAL A 98 0.51 -0.84 -8.81
C VAL A 98 -0.68 -1.25 -9.68
N LEU A 99 -1.88 -1.23 -9.09
CA LEU A 99 -3.14 -1.36 -9.83
C LEU A 99 -3.79 0.01 -9.99
N ARG A 100 -4.38 0.26 -11.16
CA ARG A 100 -5.12 1.49 -11.44
C ARG A 100 -6.52 1.15 -11.90
N ILE A 101 -7.48 1.88 -11.33
CA ILE A 101 -8.90 1.67 -11.58
C ILE A 101 -9.51 3.05 -11.82
N ILE A 102 -10.30 3.17 -12.88
CA ILE A 102 -11.11 4.37 -13.16
C ILE A 102 -12.41 4.23 -12.36
N MET A 103 -12.71 5.20 -11.51
CA MET A 103 -13.85 5.14 -10.56
C MET A 103 -15.21 5.45 -11.19
N ASP A 104 -15.25 5.92 -12.44
CA ASP A 104 -16.49 6.22 -13.16
C ASP A 104 -17.32 4.95 -13.47
N TYR A 105 -16.74 3.77 -13.25
CA TYR A 105 -17.39 2.47 -13.41
C TYR A 105 -17.28 1.65 -12.12
N PRO A 106 -18.21 1.79 -11.15
CA PRO A 106 -18.12 1.16 -9.84
C PRO A 106 -18.13 -0.38 -9.90
N GLN A 107 -18.79 -0.97 -10.89
CA GLN A 107 -18.72 -2.41 -11.16
C GLN A 107 -17.31 -2.89 -11.55
N THR A 108 -16.56 -2.09 -12.30
CA THR A 108 -15.16 -2.37 -12.65
C THR A 108 -14.28 -2.31 -11.42
N PHE A 109 -14.54 -1.35 -10.52
CA PHE A 109 -13.87 -1.30 -9.23
C PHE A 109 -14.10 -2.56 -8.40
N PHE A 110 -15.34 -2.98 -8.23
CA PHE A 110 -15.64 -4.18 -7.45
C PHE A 110 -15.00 -5.43 -8.06
N ALA A 111 -15.13 -5.62 -9.38
CA ALA A 111 -14.57 -6.76 -10.09
C ALA A 111 -13.02 -6.79 -10.03
N MET A 112 -12.36 -5.67 -10.30
CA MET A 112 -10.89 -5.60 -10.32
C MET A 112 -10.29 -5.62 -8.93
N PHE A 113 -10.91 -4.95 -7.95
CA PHE A 113 -10.44 -4.92 -6.57
C PHE A 113 -10.50 -6.32 -5.97
N ILE A 114 -11.64 -7.01 -6.07
CA ILE A 114 -11.79 -8.37 -5.53
C ILE A 114 -10.86 -9.36 -6.25
N SER A 115 -10.81 -9.33 -7.60
CA SER A 115 -9.97 -10.24 -8.38
C SER A 115 -8.47 -10.09 -8.08
N ASN A 116 -7.95 -8.85 -7.98
CA ASN A 116 -6.53 -8.62 -7.72
C ASN A 116 -6.13 -8.77 -6.25
N LEU A 117 -7.05 -8.52 -5.31
CA LEU A 117 -6.81 -8.77 -3.90
C LEU A 117 -6.65 -10.27 -3.66
N ILE A 118 -7.44 -11.09 -4.36
CA ILE A 118 -7.36 -12.55 -4.32
C ILE A 118 -6.10 -13.07 -5.04
N SER A 119 -5.76 -12.54 -6.22
CA SER A 119 -4.64 -13.08 -7.02
C SER A 119 -3.25 -12.76 -6.44
N ASN A 120 -3.05 -11.60 -5.83
CA ASN A 120 -1.76 -11.23 -5.22
C ASN A 120 -1.59 -11.74 -3.78
N TRP A 121 -2.67 -12.19 -3.11
CA TRP A 121 -2.58 -12.90 -1.83
C TRP A 121 -2.40 -14.42 -2.00
N LEU A 122 -2.86 -15.00 -3.11
CA LEU A 122 -2.69 -16.43 -3.41
C LEU A 122 -1.31 -16.80 -3.99
N ILE A 123 -0.49 -15.82 -4.37
CA ILE A 123 0.86 -16.05 -4.92
C ILE A 123 1.89 -15.22 -4.14
N THR A 124 2.06 -15.60 -2.88
CA THR A 124 3.34 -15.47 -2.14
C THR A 124 3.50 -16.73 -1.30
#